data_AF-A0A939FXR1-F1
#
_entry.id   AF-A0A939FXR1-F1
#
_cell.length_a   1.000
_cell.length_b   1.000
_cell.length_c   1.000
_cell.angle_alpha   90.00
_cell.angle_beta   90.00
_cell.angle_gamma   90.00
#
_symmetry.space_group_name_H-M   'P 1'
#
loop_
_entity.id
_entity.type
_entity.pdbx_description
1 polymer ?
#
loop_
_entity_poly.entity_id
_entity_poly.type
_entity_poly.pdbx_seq_one_letter_code
_entity_poly.pdbx_strand_id
1 'polypeptide(L)'
;MSLAKDKPSLEGPILYENDFTAWASQQADLLRARRLSEIDLPNLVEEIESLGNEQLHALESFYILVISHLLKWQFQPERRSRSWDLTIYESRGQIVRREKRSPSLRARAQEIVNEIYPDARGSASKETGLSLATFPESCPYTAAQLRDHGFLPE
;
A
#
# COMPACT_ATOMS: atom_id res chain seq x y z
N MET A 1 9.71 45.38 33.49
CA MET A 1 10.28 44.14 34.07
C MET A 1 9.57 42.97 33.43
N SER A 2 10.35 42.11 32.77
CA SER A 2 10.07 40.76 32.24
C SER A 2 8.72 40.47 31.56
N LEU A 3 8.76 40.48 30.22
CA LEU A 3 7.81 39.77 29.36
C LEU A 3 7.86 38.29 29.72
N ALA A 4 6.71 37.72 30.13
CA ALA A 4 6.54 36.27 30.19
C ALA A 4 6.78 35.73 28.78
N LYS A 5 7.88 34.98 28.61
CA LYS A 5 8.07 34.16 27.42
C LYS A 5 6.96 33.10 27.47
N ASP A 6 6.05 33.12 26.51
CA ASP A 6 5.16 31.99 26.26
C ASP A 6 6.03 30.75 26.09
N LYS A 7 5.85 29.81 27.03
CA LYS A 7 6.44 28.48 26.94
C LYS A 7 5.78 27.80 25.74
N PRO A 8 6.53 27.18 24.81
CA PRO A 8 5.90 26.31 23.83
C PRO A 8 5.22 25.18 24.60
N SER A 9 3.92 25.04 24.42
CA SER A 9 3.07 24.07 25.10
C SER A 9 3.63 22.67 24.80
N LEU A 10 4.20 22.01 25.81
CA LEU A 10 4.70 20.62 25.76
C LEU A 10 3.55 19.60 25.65
N GLU A 11 2.34 20.02 25.30
CA GLU A 11 1.13 19.18 25.21
C GLU A 11 1.03 18.43 23.87
N GLY A 12 1.66 18.93 22.80
CA GLY A 12 1.63 18.30 21.47
C GLY A 12 2.16 16.85 21.45
N PRO A 13 3.38 16.59 21.95
CA PRO A 13 3.96 15.24 21.95
C PRO A 13 3.19 14.25 22.85
N ILE A 14 2.71 14.70 24.01
CA ILE A 14 1.96 13.86 24.96
C ILE A 14 0.60 13.48 24.38
N LEU A 15 -0.06 14.39 23.66
CA LEU A 15 -1.35 14.11 23.02
C LEU A 15 -1.18 13.18 21.81
N TYR A 16 -0.12 13.32 21.03
CA TYR A 16 0.18 12.43 19.90
C TYR A 16 0.28 10.95 20.35
N GLU A 17 1.03 10.67 21.42
CA GLU A 17 1.25 9.30 21.91
C GLU A 17 0.02 8.69 22.61
N ASN A 18 -0.80 9.51 23.28
CA ASN A 18 -1.90 9.04 24.15
C ASN A 18 -3.30 9.17 23.53
N ASP A 19 -3.50 10.11 22.61
CA ASP A 19 -4.76 10.35 21.89
C ASP A 19 -4.50 10.98 20.52
N PHE A 20 -4.04 10.14 19.58
CA PHE A 20 -3.78 10.51 18.19
C PHE A 20 -4.96 11.24 17.53
N THR A 21 -6.20 10.86 17.84
CA THR A 21 -7.39 11.46 17.23
C THR A 21 -7.57 12.91 17.67
N ALA A 22 -7.39 13.17 18.97
CA ALA A 22 -7.42 14.52 19.51
C ALA A 22 -6.26 15.37 18.96
N TRP A 23 -5.04 14.80 18.89
CA TRP A 23 -3.88 15.48 18.31
C TRP A 23 -4.11 15.84 16.84
N ALA A 24 -4.55 14.89 16.00
CA ALA A 24 -4.78 15.14 14.57
C ALA A 24 -5.86 16.20 14.34
N SER A 25 -6.92 16.20 15.16
CA SER A 25 -7.97 17.23 15.12
C SER A 25 -7.41 18.60 15.49
N GLN A 26 -6.59 18.68 16.54
CA GLN A 26 -5.93 19.91 16.97
C GLN A 26 -5.00 20.46 15.87
N GLN A 27 -4.18 19.61 15.25
CA GLN A 27 -3.29 20.03 14.14
C GLN A 27 -4.10 20.57 12.95
N ALA A 28 -5.22 19.93 12.61
CA ALA A 28 -6.11 20.40 11.55
C ALA A 28 -6.72 21.77 11.88
N ASP A 29 -7.10 22.02 13.13
CA ASP A 29 -7.64 23.33 13.56
C ASP A 29 -6.58 24.43 13.54
N LEU A 30 -5.35 24.13 13.98
CA LEU A 30 -4.21 25.06 13.88
C LEU A 30 -3.90 25.42 12.42
N LEU A 31 -3.91 24.45 11.52
CA LEU A 31 -3.76 24.66 10.07
C LEU A 31 -4.86 25.55 9.50
N ARG A 32 -6.13 25.29 9.82
CA ARG A 32 -7.28 26.11 9.38
C ARG A 32 -7.17 27.55 9.88
N ALA A 33 -6.72 27.73 11.12
CA ALA A 33 -6.50 29.03 11.73
C ALA A 33 -5.20 29.72 11.27
N ARG A 34 -4.39 29.06 10.42
CA ARG A 34 -3.06 29.51 9.96
C ARG A 34 -2.08 29.79 11.11
N ARG A 35 -2.22 29.11 12.25
CA ARG A 35 -1.35 29.21 13.42
C ARG A 35 -0.12 28.30 13.27
N LEU A 36 0.65 28.53 12.21
CA LEU A 36 1.73 27.62 11.77
C LEU A 36 2.87 27.48 12.80
N SER A 37 3.08 28.48 13.65
CA SER A 37 4.10 28.46 14.71
C SER A 37 3.78 27.48 15.85
N GLU A 38 2.54 26.99 15.92
CA GLU A 38 2.05 26.10 16.98
C GLU A 38 1.85 24.66 16.49
N ILE A 39 2.09 24.41 15.21
CA ILE A 39 1.98 23.07 14.62
C ILE A 39 3.13 22.21 15.14
N ASP A 40 2.78 20.98 15.50
CA ASP A 40 3.74 19.91 15.79
C ASP A 40 4.31 19.37 14.47
N LEU A 41 5.18 20.18 13.86
CA LEU A 41 5.65 19.97 12.50
C LEU A 41 6.37 18.62 12.28
N PRO A 42 7.25 18.14 13.18
CA PRO A 42 7.92 16.85 13.00
C PRO A 42 6.94 15.68 12.91
N ASN A 43 6.01 15.58 13.86
CA ASN A 43 5.01 14.50 13.88
C ASN A 43 4.03 14.64 12.70
N LEU A 44 3.65 15.86 12.32
CA LEU A 44 2.77 16.07 11.16
C LEU A 44 3.42 15.64 9.84
N VAL A 45 4.72 15.89 9.65
CA VAL A 45 5.45 15.45 8.46
C VAL A 45 5.50 13.92 8.40
N GLU A 46 5.85 13.29 9.51
CA GLU A 46 5.88 11.82 9.63
C GLU A 46 4.53 11.19 9.27
N GLU A 47 3.44 11.75 9.79
CA GLU A 47 2.08 11.27 9.49
C GLU A 47 1.69 11.43 8.02
N ILE A 48 2.07 12.53 7.38
CA ILE A 48 1.81 12.74 5.95
C ILE A 48 2.59 11.73 5.10
N GLU A 49 3.86 11.47 5.45
CA GLU A 49 4.68 10.47 4.78
C GLU A 49 4.12 9.06 4.99
N SER A 50 3.72 8.74 6.22
CA SER A 50 3.09 7.46 6.60
C SER A 50 1.81 7.19 5.80
N LEU A 51 0.93 8.19 5.67
CA LEU A 51 -0.29 8.08 4.86
C LEU A 51 0.01 7.73 3.38
N GLY A 52 1.06 8.32 2.82
CA GLY A 52 1.50 8.00 1.45
C GLY A 52 2.00 6.56 1.32
N ASN A 53 2.81 6.12 2.27
CA ASN A 53 3.36 4.76 2.32
C ASN A 53 2.28 3.71 2.52
N GLU A 54 1.27 3.96 3.35
CA GLU A 54 0.15 3.02 3.55
C GLU A 54 -0.61 2.76 2.23
N GLN A 55 -0.84 3.80 1.41
CA GLN A 55 -1.49 3.61 0.11
C GLN A 55 -0.64 2.78 -0.85
N LEU A 56 0.69 3.00 -0.83
CA LEU A 56 1.63 2.20 -1.62
C LEU A 56 1.64 0.74 -1.15
N HIS A 57 1.85 0.48 0.15
CA HIS A 57 1.89 -0.87 0.70
C HIS A 57 0.59 -1.65 0.50
N ALA A 58 -0.55 -0.98 0.61
CA ALA A 58 -1.82 -1.62 0.32
C ALA A 58 -1.95 -1.97 -1.18
N LEU A 59 -1.46 -1.13 -2.09
CA LEU A 59 -1.43 -1.44 -3.52
C LEU A 59 -0.48 -2.60 -3.83
N GLU A 60 0.72 -2.59 -3.26
CA GLU A 60 1.72 -3.67 -3.35
C GLU A 60 1.14 -5.00 -2.87
N SER A 61 0.44 -5.01 -1.74
CA SER A 61 -0.21 -6.20 -1.20
C SER A 61 -1.21 -6.82 -2.17
N PHE A 62 -2.03 -6.00 -2.84
CA PHE A 62 -2.97 -6.51 -3.85
C PHE A 62 -2.25 -7.00 -5.11
N TYR A 63 -1.17 -6.34 -5.53
CA TYR A 63 -0.34 -6.83 -6.63
C TYR A 63 0.30 -8.19 -6.30
N ILE A 64 0.90 -8.32 -5.12
CA ILE A 64 1.47 -9.58 -4.63
C ILE A 64 0.41 -10.69 -4.68
N LEU A 65 -0.80 -10.40 -4.20
CA LEU A 65 -1.89 -11.37 -4.14
C LEU A 65 -2.38 -11.80 -5.53
N VAL A 66 -2.55 -10.86 -6.48
CA VAL A 66 -2.92 -11.20 -7.87
C VAL A 66 -1.82 -12.01 -8.52
N ILE A 67 -0.56 -11.56 -8.45
CA ILE A 67 0.56 -12.23 -9.12
C ILE A 67 0.74 -13.65 -8.56
N SER A 68 0.71 -13.83 -7.23
CA SER A 68 0.87 -15.14 -6.62
C SER A 68 -0.24 -16.11 -7.05
N HIS A 69 -1.49 -15.63 -7.16
CA HIS A 69 -2.62 -16.43 -7.63
C HIS A 69 -2.55 -16.73 -9.12
N LEU A 70 -2.08 -15.80 -9.96
CA LEU A 70 -1.88 -16.06 -11.39
C LEU A 70 -0.73 -17.07 -11.62
N LEU A 71 0.34 -17.01 -10.83
CA LEU A 71 1.39 -18.04 -10.85
C LEU A 71 0.82 -19.40 -10.43
N LYS A 72 0.06 -19.47 -9.33
CA LYS A 72 -0.64 -20.71 -8.93
C LYS A 72 -1.56 -21.22 -10.02
N TRP A 73 -2.30 -20.33 -10.67
CA TRP A 73 -3.19 -20.65 -11.78
C TRP A 73 -2.45 -21.27 -12.97
N GLN A 74 -1.31 -20.70 -13.34
CA GLN A 74 -0.49 -21.12 -14.46
C GLN A 74 0.24 -22.45 -14.18
N PHE A 75 0.82 -22.60 -12.98
CA PHE A 75 1.72 -23.71 -12.66
C PHE A 75 1.07 -24.86 -11.89
N GLN A 76 -0.21 -24.74 -11.51
CA GLN A 76 -1.02 -25.83 -10.94
C GLN A 76 -2.43 -25.85 -11.57
N PRO A 77 -2.56 -26.10 -12.88
CA PRO A 77 -3.84 -26.07 -13.60
C PRO A 77 -4.89 -27.01 -12.99
N GLU A 78 -4.46 -28.15 -12.43
CA GLU A 78 -5.29 -29.14 -11.75
C GLU A 78 -5.84 -28.68 -10.39
N ARG A 79 -5.31 -27.58 -9.82
CA ARG A 79 -5.74 -27.00 -8.55
C ARG A 79 -6.58 -25.72 -8.71
N ARG A 80 -6.81 -25.28 -9.95
CA ARG A 80 -7.66 -24.11 -10.25
C ARG A 80 -9.00 -24.26 -9.55
N SER A 81 -9.42 -23.21 -8.83
CA SER A 81 -10.62 -23.23 -8.03
C SER A 81 -11.37 -21.90 -8.13
N ARG A 82 -12.68 -21.94 -7.86
CA ARG A 82 -13.53 -20.74 -7.79
C ARG A 82 -13.06 -19.75 -6.72
N SER A 83 -12.44 -20.26 -5.66
CA SER A 83 -11.86 -19.40 -4.62
C SER A 83 -10.66 -18.61 -5.14
N TRP A 84 -9.77 -19.24 -5.91
CA TRP A 84 -8.64 -18.52 -6.51
C TRP A 84 -9.08 -17.47 -7.51
N ASP A 85 -10.07 -17.82 -8.36
CA ASP A 85 -10.67 -16.90 -9.32
C ASP A 85 -11.29 -15.68 -8.62
N LEU A 86 -12.06 -15.92 -7.55
CA LEU A 86 -12.65 -14.84 -6.74
C LEU A 86 -11.57 -13.93 -6.13
N THR A 87 -10.53 -14.50 -5.54
CA THR A 87 -9.42 -13.72 -4.98
C THR A 87 -8.73 -12.85 -6.04
N ILE A 88 -8.50 -13.39 -7.24
CA ILE A 88 -7.93 -12.63 -8.36
C ILE A 88 -8.87 -11.48 -8.73
N TYR A 89 -10.17 -11.76 -8.89
CA TYR A 89 -11.18 -10.77 -9.26
C TYR A 89 -11.26 -9.62 -8.24
N GLU A 90 -11.36 -9.93 -6.95
CA GLU A 90 -11.48 -8.93 -5.89
C GLU A 90 -10.22 -8.07 -5.77
N SER A 91 -9.04 -8.69 -5.85
CA SER A 91 -7.74 -8.01 -5.76
C SER A 91 -7.52 -7.07 -6.95
N ARG A 92 -7.90 -7.49 -8.16
CA ARG A 92 -7.94 -6.62 -9.35
C ARG A 92 -8.82 -5.38 -9.14
N GLY A 93 -10.01 -5.59 -8.59
CA GLY A 93 -10.91 -4.49 -8.24
C GLY A 93 -10.28 -3.51 -7.24
N GLN A 94 -9.52 -4.00 -6.27
CA GLN A 94 -8.81 -3.18 -5.30
C GLN A 94 -7.66 -2.38 -5.94
N ILE A 95 -6.86 -3.00 -6.82
CA ILE A 95 -5.80 -2.32 -7.59
C ILE A 95 -6.39 -1.15 -8.37
N VAL A 96 -7.43 -1.41 -9.19
CA VAL A 96 -8.06 -0.38 -10.04
C VAL A 96 -8.64 0.75 -9.19
N ARG A 97 -9.28 0.45 -8.05
CA ARG A 97 -9.83 1.46 -7.14
C ARG A 97 -8.74 2.35 -6.54
N ARG A 98 -7.63 1.78 -6.09
CA ARG A 98 -6.52 2.52 -5.47
C ARG A 98 -5.79 3.39 -6.48
N GLU A 99 -5.48 2.85 -7.64
CA GLU A 99 -4.86 3.61 -8.72
C GLU A 99 -5.72 4.76 -9.24
N LYS A 100 -7.05 4.60 -9.25
CA LYS A 100 -7.97 5.69 -9.60
C LYS A 100 -7.87 6.84 -8.59
N ARG A 101 -7.62 6.55 -7.32
CA ARG A 101 -7.44 7.55 -6.26
C ARG A 101 -6.02 8.11 -6.19
N SER A 102 -5.05 7.41 -6.77
CA SER A 102 -3.64 7.80 -6.80
C SER A 102 -3.04 7.65 -8.21
N PRO A 103 -3.22 8.66 -9.08
CA PRO A 103 -2.67 8.63 -10.44
C PRO A 103 -1.15 8.50 -10.51
N SER A 104 -0.43 9.00 -9.49
CA SER A 104 1.03 8.86 -9.37
C SER A 104 1.43 7.40 -9.18
N LEU A 105 0.72 6.65 -8.33
CA LEU A 105 0.95 5.21 -8.18
C LEU A 105 0.59 4.44 -9.46
N ARG A 106 -0.49 4.83 -10.14
CA ARG A 106 -0.86 4.22 -11.43
C ARG A 106 0.22 4.37 -12.49
N ALA A 107 0.85 5.54 -12.56
CA ALA A 107 1.92 5.82 -13.51
C ALA A 107 3.15 4.94 -13.26
N ARG A 108 3.44 4.64 -11.99
CA ARG A 108 4.57 3.80 -11.56
C ARG A 108 4.24 2.31 -11.42
N ALA A 109 3.04 1.89 -11.78
CA ALA A 109 2.55 0.54 -11.49
C ALA A 109 3.45 -0.59 -12.04
N GLN A 110 4.04 -0.42 -13.22
CA GLN A 110 4.94 -1.44 -13.76
C GLN A 110 6.25 -1.53 -12.98
N GLU A 111 6.77 -0.40 -12.49
CA GLU A 111 7.95 -0.39 -11.61
C GLU A 111 7.64 -1.11 -10.31
N ILE A 112 6.51 -0.77 -9.67
CA ILE A 112 6.03 -1.42 -8.44
C ILE A 112 5.92 -2.92 -8.63
N VAL A 113 5.28 -3.38 -9.71
CA VAL A 113 5.13 -4.81 -10.04
C VAL A 113 6.48 -5.52 -10.13
N ASN A 114 7.48 -4.89 -10.75
CA ASN A 114 8.81 -5.47 -10.87
C ASN A 114 9.52 -5.57 -9.52
N GLU A 115 9.37 -4.54 -8.68
CA GLU A 115 9.96 -4.47 -7.34
C GLU A 115 9.41 -5.55 -6.40
N ILE A 116 8.09 -5.74 -6.39
CA ILE A 116 7.40 -6.68 -5.49
C ILE A 116 7.31 -8.11 -6.03
N TYR A 117 7.71 -8.35 -7.27
CA TYR A 117 7.61 -9.69 -7.87
C TYR A 117 8.32 -10.80 -7.07
N PRO A 118 9.53 -10.60 -6.52
CA PRO A 118 10.19 -11.61 -5.69
C PRO A 118 9.32 -12.09 -4.52
N ASP A 119 8.55 -11.19 -3.89
CA ASP A 119 7.64 -11.52 -2.79
C ASP A 119 6.46 -12.35 -3.28
N ALA A 120 5.86 -11.97 -4.41
CA ALA A 120 4.77 -12.72 -5.02
C ALA A 120 5.20 -14.13 -5.47
N ARG A 121 6.40 -14.24 -6.06
CA ARG A 121 7.04 -15.51 -6.44
C ARG A 121 7.31 -16.38 -5.20
N GLY A 122 7.81 -15.77 -4.13
CA GLY A 122 8.02 -16.42 -2.84
C GLY A 122 6.73 -16.97 -2.22
N SER A 123 5.67 -16.16 -2.21
CA SER A 123 4.33 -16.58 -1.75
C SER A 123 3.77 -17.73 -2.58
N ALA A 124 3.86 -17.67 -3.91
CA ALA A 124 3.44 -18.76 -4.78
C ALA A 124 4.20 -20.05 -4.49
N SER A 125 5.53 -20.00 -4.36
CA SER A 125 6.34 -21.17 -4.01
C SER A 125 5.93 -21.78 -2.66
N LYS A 126 5.75 -20.95 -1.63
CA LYS A 126 5.34 -21.42 -0.30
C LYS A 126 3.95 -22.04 -0.28
N GLU A 127 2.98 -21.44 -0.96
CA GLU A 127 1.60 -21.95 -0.98
C GLU A 127 1.43 -23.21 -1.84
N THR A 128 2.19 -23.31 -2.93
CA THR A 128 2.10 -24.47 -3.86
C THR A 128 2.96 -25.65 -3.42
N GLY A 129 4.00 -25.40 -2.62
CA GLY A 129 5.07 -26.36 -2.34
C GLY A 129 6.02 -26.60 -3.51
N LEU A 130 5.87 -25.87 -4.62
CA LEU A 130 6.76 -25.95 -5.78
C LEU A 130 8.04 -25.15 -5.52
N SER A 131 9.14 -25.60 -6.14
CA SER A 131 10.42 -24.89 -6.07
C SER A 131 10.30 -23.49 -6.67
N LEU A 132 11.03 -22.51 -6.11
CA LEU A 132 11.14 -21.16 -6.71
C LEU A 132 11.57 -21.21 -8.18
N ALA A 133 12.41 -22.18 -8.55
CA ALA A 133 12.89 -22.38 -9.91
C ALA A 133 11.80 -22.79 -10.92
N THR A 134 10.62 -23.24 -10.44
CA THR A 134 9.45 -23.50 -11.29
C THR A 134 8.86 -22.21 -11.85
N PHE A 135 8.99 -21.10 -11.11
CA PHE A 135 8.45 -19.81 -11.49
C PHE A 135 9.52 -18.95 -12.18
N PRO A 136 9.14 -18.10 -13.16
CA PRO A 136 10.08 -17.21 -13.86
C PRO A 136 10.85 -16.29 -12.90
N GLU A 137 12.06 -15.88 -13.28
CA GLU A 137 12.89 -14.97 -12.46
C GLU A 137 12.40 -13.51 -12.47
N SER A 138 11.72 -13.11 -13.54
CA SER A 138 11.05 -11.81 -13.68
C SER A 138 9.54 -12.00 -13.80
N CYS A 139 8.75 -10.97 -13.48
CA CYS A 139 7.30 -11.06 -13.55
C CYS A 139 6.85 -11.33 -15.00
N PRO A 140 6.11 -12.42 -15.28
CA PRO A 140 5.63 -12.71 -16.62
C PRO A 140 4.40 -11.87 -17.00
N TYR A 141 3.86 -11.07 -16.07
CA TYR A 141 2.63 -10.31 -16.25
C TYR A 141 2.91 -8.80 -16.21
N THR A 142 2.32 -8.08 -17.14
CA THR A 142 2.34 -6.61 -17.16
C THR A 142 1.33 -6.05 -16.17
N ALA A 143 1.55 -4.82 -15.70
CA ALA A 143 0.57 -4.10 -14.88
C ALA A 143 -0.80 -3.95 -15.58
N ALA A 144 -0.84 -3.96 -16.92
CA ALA A 144 -2.09 -3.97 -17.68
C ALA A 144 -2.84 -5.31 -17.52
N GLN A 145 -2.16 -6.45 -17.70
CA GLN A 145 -2.73 -7.79 -17.50
C GLN A 145 -3.17 -8.02 -16.05
N LEU A 146 -2.44 -7.47 -15.09
CA LEU A 146 -2.78 -7.54 -13.67
C LEU A 146 -4.03 -6.73 -13.30
N ARG A 147 -4.53 -5.86 -14.18
CA ARG A 147 -5.80 -5.13 -14.01
C ARG A 147 -6.94 -5.73 -14.83
N ASP A 148 -6.62 -6.53 -15.83
CA ASP A 148 -7.60 -7.07 -16.78
C ASP A 148 -8.35 -8.25 -16.17
N HIS A 149 -9.64 -8.07 -15.87
CA HIS A 149 -10.49 -9.14 -15.36
C HIS A 149 -10.67 -10.32 -16.33
N GLY A 150 -10.46 -10.12 -17.63
CA GLY A 150 -10.54 -11.17 -18.65
C GLY A 150 -9.24 -11.96 -18.84
N PHE A 151 -8.12 -11.50 -18.26
CA PHE A 151 -6.83 -12.15 -18.42
C PHE A 151 -6.64 -13.28 -17.40
N LEU A 152 -6.32 -14.48 -17.88
CA LEU A 152 -5.81 -15.61 -17.10
C LEU A 152 -4.69 -16.28 -17.90
N PRO A 153 -3.54 -16.61 -17.31
CA PRO A 153 -2.46 -17.31 -18.00
C PRO A 153 -2.84 -18.77 -18.28
N GLU A 154 -2.31 -19.32 -19.38
CA GLU A 154 -2.46 -20.73 -19.74
C GLU A 154 -1.59 -21.65 -18.89
#